data_AF-A0A2H6H342-F1
#
_entry.id   AF-A0A2H6H342-F1
#
_cell.length_a   1.000
_cell.length_b   1.000
_cell.length_c   1.000
_cell.angle_alpha   90.00
_cell.angle_beta   90.00
_cell.angle_gamma   90.00
#
_symmetry.space_group_name_H-M   'P 1'
#
loop_
_entity.id
_entity.type
_entity.pdbx_description
1 polymer ?
#
loop_
_entity_poly.entity_id
_entity_poly.type
_entity_poly.pdbx_seq_one_letter_code
_entity_poly.pdbx_strand_id
1 'polypeptide(L)' 'MNYLFDEARKKGIKRMALDTPDREFFEKFGFKEVGRIPNWYEDKDQIIMFKNL' A
#
# COMPACT_ATOMS: atom_id res chain seq x y z
N MET A 1 -2.65 2.62 11.96
CA MET A 1 -1.61 2.15 11.02
C MET A 1 -0.21 2.07 11.65
N ASN A 2 0.19 3.00 12.53
CA ASN A 2 1.51 2.94 13.19
C ASN A 2 1.76 1.62 13.94
N TYR A 3 0.78 1.12 14.71
CA TYR A 3 0.86 -0.18 15.38
C TYR A 3 1.19 -1.34 14.43
N LEU A 4 0.54 -1.39 13.25
CA LEU A 4 0.76 -2.44 12.25
C LEU A 4 2.21 -2.41 11.73
N PHE A 5 2.75 -1.23 11.46
CA PHE A 5 4.11 -1.07 10.96
C PHE A 5 5.14 -1.46 12.03
N ASP A 6 4.89 -1.12 13.28
CA ASP A 6 5.80 -1.45 14.39
C ASP A 6 5.83 -2.97 14.64
N GLU A 7 4.67 -3.63 14.62
CA GLU A 7 4.60 -5.10 14.71
C GLU A 7 5.27 -5.78 13.52
N ALA A 8 5.10 -5.25 12.31
CA ALA A 8 5.74 -5.77 11.12
C ALA A 8 7.28 -5.65 11.18
N ARG A 9 7.82 -4.52 11.68
CA ARG A 9 9.25 -4.34 11.93
C ARG A 9 9.80 -5.33 12.94
N LYS A 10 9.09 -5.57 14.05
CA LYS A 10 9.48 -6.56 15.07
C LYS A 10 9.60 -7.97 14.48
N LYS A 11 8.79 -8.28 13.46
CA LYS A 11 8.84 -9.55 12.72
C LYS A 11 9.88 -9.58 11.60
N GLY A 12 10.70 -8.53 11.46
CA GLY A 12 11.73 -8.44 10.42
C GLY A 12 11.20 -8.18 9.02
N ILE A 13 9.94 -7.75 8.89
CA ILE A 13 9.35 -7.38 7.59
C ILE A 13 10.01 -6.09 7.12
N LYS A 14 10.62 -6.13 5.92
CA LYS A 14 11.34 -4.99 5.32
C LYS A 14 10.48 -4.18 4.35
N ARG A 15 9.41 -4.79 3.83
CA ARG A 15 8.55 -4.20 2.81
C ARG A 15 7.13 -4.71 2.95
N MET A 16 6.16 -3.82 2.80
CA MET A 16 4.74 -4.14 2.68
C MET A 16 4.25 -3.79 1.28
N ALA A 17 3.31 -4.60 0.79
CA ALA A 17 2.57 -4.36 -0.43
C ALA A 17 1.08 -4.23 -0.09
N LEU A 18 0.37 -3.40 -0.82
CA LEU A 18 -1.09 -3.33 -0.81
C LEU A 18 -1.59 -2.97 -2.19
N ASP A 19 -2.80 -3.43 -2.49
CA ASP A 19 -3.53 -3.03 -3.68
C ASP A 19 -4.77 -2.24 -3.22
N THR A 20 -5.01 -1.05 -3.77
CA THR A 20 -6.08 -0.16 -3.31
C THR A 20 -6.61 0.74 -4.43
N PRO A 21 -7.89 1.14 -4.41
CA PRO A 21 -8.35 2.28 -5.20
C PRO A 21 -8.01 3.64 -4.55
N ASP A 22 -7.69 3.68 -3.25
CA ASP A 22 -7.57 4.90 -2.44
C ASP A 22 -6.10 5.36 -2.25
N ARG A 23 -5.40 5.62 -3.36
CA ARG A 23 -3.97 5.99 -3.34
C ARG A 23 -3.61 7.09 -2.34
N GLU A 24 -4.33 8.20 -2.36
CA GLU A 24 -4.01 9.39 -1.55
C GLU A 24 -4.05 9.10 -0.04
N PHE A 25 -4.88 8.15 0.38
CA PHE A 25 -4.94 7.74 1.79
C PHE A 25 -3.64 7.04 2.20
N PHE A 26 -3.14 6.13 1.35
CA PHE A 26 -1.97 5.31 1.67
C PHE A 26 -0.62 6.03 1.45
N GLU A 27 -0.57 7.03 0.57
CA GLU A 27 0.61 7.91 0.43
C GLU A 27 0.96 8.61 1.76
N LYS A 28 -0.05 9.00 2.56
CA LYS A 28 0.16 9.61 3.88
C LYS A 28 0.89 8.69 4.87
N PHE A 29 0.83 7.38 4.64
CA PHE A 29 1.54 6.38 5.44
C PHE A 29 2.90 5.96 4.82
N GLY A 30 3.32 6.62 3.74
CA GLY A 30 4.59 6.37 3.06
C GLY A 30 4.59 5.18 2.11
N PHE A 31 3.41 4.75 1.64
CA PHE A 31 3.31 3.86 0.49
C PHE A 31 3.55 4.65 -0.80
N LYS A 32 4.11 3.99 -1.81
CA LYS A 32 4.38 4.55 -3.14
C LYS A 32 3.75 3.66 -4.21
N GLU A 33 3.04 4.28 -5.15
CA GLU A 33 2.51 3.58 -6.34
C GLU A 33 3.66 2.95 -7.13
N VAL A 34 3.52 1.66 -7.46
CA VAL A 34 4.47 0.88 -8.28
C VAL A 34 3.80 0.27 -9.50
N GLY A 35 2.47 0.29 -9.55
CA GLY A 35 1.71 -0.23 -10.68
C GLY A 35 0.23 0.11 -10.56
N ARG A 36 -0.48 -0.09 -11.67
CA ARG A 36 -1.91 0.19 -11.78
C ARG A 36 -2.56 -0.79 -12.75
N ILE A 37 -3.72 -1.31 -12.37
CA ILE A 37 -4.60 -2.11 -13.22
C ILE A 37 -5.85 -1.25 -13.49
N PRO A 38 -6.03 -0.73 -14.71
CA PRO A 38 -7.16 0.14 -15.01
C PRO A 38 -8.49 -0.64 -15.03
N ASN A 39 -9.58 0.00 -14.59
CA ASN A 39 -10.94 -0.56 -14.60
C ASN A 39 -11.03 -1.98 -13.99
N TRP A 40 -10.39 -2.18 -12.84
CA TRP A 40 -10.34 -3.49 -12.18
C TRP A 40 -11.67 -3.91 -11.58
N TYR A 41 -12.35 -3.00 -10.88
CA TYR A 41 -13.62 -3.28 -10.22
C TYR A 41 -14.51 -2.03 -10.20
N GLU A 42 -15.74 -2.14 -10.72
CA GLU A 42 -16.72 -1.04 -10.76
C GLU A 42 -16.12 0.26 -11.33
N ASP A 43 -15.42 0.17 -12.47
CA ASP A 43 -14.73 1.29 -13.13
C ASP A 43 -13.66 2.00 -12.28
N LYS A 44 -13.23 1.38 -11.17
CA LYS A 44 -12.10 1.86 -10.36
C LYS A 44 -10.82 1.16 -10.77
N ASP A 45 -9.76 1.95 -10.84
CA ASP A 45 -8.40 1.44 -10.97
C ASP A 45 -7.98 0.70 -9.69
N GLN A 46 -7.26 -0.41 -9.84
CA GLN A 46 -6.51 -1.02 -8.75
C GLN A 46 -5.09 -0.48 -8.75
N ILE A 47 -4.68 0.20 -7.67
CA ILE A 47 -3.36 0.80 -7.55
C ILE A 47 -2.51 -0.09 -6.64
N ILE A 48 -1.40 -0.60 -7.18
CA ILE A 48 -0.44 -1.44 -6.46
C ILE A 48 0.58 -0.49 -5.81
N MET A 49 0.74 -0.59 -4.50
CA MET A 49 1.59 0.32 -3.73
C MET A 49 2.51 -0.42 -2.75
N PHE A 50 3.78 0.00 -2.68
CA PHE A 50 4.77 -0.56 -1.75
C PHE A 50 5.24 0.46 -0.72
N LYS A 51 5.51 -0.02 0.49
CA LYS A 51 6.17 0.73 1.56
C LYS A 51 7.36 -0.05 2.09
N ASN A 52 8.51 0.60 2.19
CA ASN A 52 9.62 0.08 3.00
C ASN A 52 9.33 0.41 4.47
N LEU A 53 9.52 -0.59 5.34
CA LEU A 53 9.26 -0.46 6.78
C LEU A 53 10.52 -0.08 7.55
#